data_AF-A0A2N3FXZ5-F1
#
_entry.id   AF-A0A2N3FXZ5-F1
#
_cell.length_a   1.000
_cell.length_b   1.000
_cell.length_c   1.000
_cell.angle_alpha   90.00
_cell.angle_beta   90.00
_cell.angle_gamma   90.00
#
_symmetry.space_group_name_H-M   'P 1'
#
loop_
_entity.id
_entity.type
_entity.pdbx_description
1 polymer ?
#
loop_
_entity_poly.entity_id
_entity_poly.type
_entity_poly.pdbx_seq_one_letter_code
_entity_poly.pdbx_strand_id
1 'polypeptide(L)' 'MSSFVVIYDRRNGHSSVHEYSGPDSHRRAFAERLRLESENHDSEVEIVSLVSDSLESIKRTHSRYFANA' A
#
# COMPACT_ATOMS: atom_id res chain seq x y z
N MET A 1 -5.48 -11.99 -9.09
CA MET A 1 -5.77 -10.83 -8.21
C MET A 1 -4.49 -10.03 -8.06
N SER A 2 -4.60 -8.70 -8.11
CA SER A 2 -3.46 -7.83 -7.87
C SER A 2 -3.27 -7.63 -6.36
N SER A 3 -2.06 -7.22 -6.00
CA SER A 3 -1.76 -6.80 -4.64
C SER A 3 -1.06 -5.47 -4.71
N PHE A 4 -1.31 -4.62 -3.73
CA PHE A 4 -0.87 -3.24 -3.73
C PHE A 4 -0.12 -2.99 -2.44
N VAL A 5 1.01 -2.31 -2.52
CA VAL A 5 1.67 -1.72 -1.35
C VAL A 5 1.36 -0.25 -1.35
N VAL A 6 0.83 0.25 -0.25
CA VAL A 6 0.50 1.67 -0.06
C VAL A 6 1.39 2.21 1.04
N ILE A 7 2.13 3.28 0.72
CA ILE A 7 2.93 4.05 1.66
C ILE A 7 2.16 5.35 1.88
N TYR A 8 1.72 5.60 3.12
CA TYR A 8 0.87 6.74 3.47
C TYR A 8 1.54 7.59 4.53
N ASP A 9 1.77 8.87 4.22
CA ASP A 9 2.26 9.85 5.18
C ASP A 9 1.07 10.51 5.89
N ARG A 10 0.95 10.25 7.19
CA ARG A 10 -0.16 10.74 8.02
C ARG A 10 -0.14 12.27 8.21
N ARG A 11 1.01 12.93 8.01
CA ARG A 11 1.17 14.36 8.28
C ARG A 11 0.49 15.22 7.22
N ASN A 12 0.67 14.81 5.96
CA ASN A 12 0.17 15.55 4.78
C ASN A 12 -0.93 14.78 4.05
N GLY A 13 -1.15 13.50 4.39
CA GLY A 13 -2.13 12.63 3.75
C GLY A 13 -1.71 12.12 2.37
N HIS A 14 -0.46 12.33 1.96
CA HIS A 14 0.05 11.89 0.68
C HIS A 14 0.24 10.37 0.69
N SER A 15 -0.05 9.71 -0.43
CA SER A 15 0.21 8.29 -0.57
C SER A 15 0.91 7.93 -1.87
N SER A 16 1.74 6.90 -1.79
CA SER A 16 2.30 6.22 -2.94
C SER A 16 1.77 4.80 -3.00
N VAL A 17 1.46 4.32 -4.21
CA VAL A 17 0.87 2.99 -4.43
C VAL A 17 1.75 2.25 -5.42
N HIS A 18 2.08 1.00 -5.10
CA HIS A 18 2.84 0.10 -5.97
C HIS A 18 2.02 -1.15 -6.22
N GLU A 19 1.70 -1.42 -7.49
CA GLU A 19 0.94 -2.61 -7.90
C GLU A 19 1.87 -3.80 -8.19
N TYR A 20 1.44 -4.95 -7.71
CA TYR A 20 2.00 -6.26 -8.00
C TYR A 20 0.93 -7.12 -8.67
N SER A 21 1.22 -7.56 -9.89
CA SER A 21 0.35 -8.46 -10.64
C SER A 21 0.98 -9.86 -10.77
N GLY A 22 0.15 -10.85 -11.11
CA GLY A 22 0.57 -12.24 -11.32
C GLY A 22 0.25 -13.19 -10.16
N PRO A 23 0.63 -14.47 -10.28
CA PRO A 23 0.24 -15.53 -9.32
C PRO A 23 0.80 -15.34 -7.90
N ASP A 24 1.98 -14.73 -7.78
CA ASP A 24 2.64 -14.46 -6.49
C ASP A 24 2.54 -13.00 -6.04
N SER A 25 1.57 -12.25 -6.58
CA SER A 25 1.36 -10.82 -6.26
C SER A 25 1.31 -10.56 -4.75
N HIS A 26 0.54 -11.36 -4.02
CA HIS A 26 0.36 -11.25 -2.58
C HIS A 26 1.66 -11.46 -1.79
N ARG A 27 2.47 -12.46 -2.16
CA ARG A 27 3.77 -12.73 -1.51
C ARG A 27 4.75 -11.60 -1.77
N ARG A 28 4.80 -11.10 -3.00
CA ARG A 28 5.69 -10.00 -3.39
C ARG A 28 5.32 -8.69 -2.67
N ALA A 29 4.03 -8.35 -2.66
CA ALA A 29 3.54 -7.17 -1.95
C ALA A 29 3.79 -7.26 -0.43
N PHE A 30 3.56 -8.43 0.16
CA PHE A 30 3.82 -8.64 1.59
C PHE A 30 5.32 -8.56 1.93
N ALA A 31 6.18 -9.16 1.12
CA ALA A 31 7.63 -9.09 1.29
C ALA A 31 8.14 -7.65 1.16
N GLU A 32 7.63 -6.88 0.20
CA GLU A 32 8.01 -5.46 0.06
C GLU A 32 7.49 -4.64 1.26
N ARG A 33 6.27 -4.87 1.72
CA ARG A 33 5.75 -4.22 2.93
C ARG A 33 6.71 -4.45 4.11
N LEU A 34 7.13 -5.69 4.37
CA LEU A 34 8.04 -6.00 5.47
C LEU A 34 9.42 -5.34 5.29
N ARG A 35 9.93 -5.30 4.05
CA ARG A 35 11.20 -4.62 3.73
C ARG A 35 11.10 -3.13 4.05
N LEU A 36 10.08 -2.46 3.52
CA LEU A 36 9.86 -1.03 3.74
C LEU A 36 9.58 -0.73 5.23
N GLU A 37 8.83 -1.57 5.93
CA GLU A 37 8.60 -1.43 7.37
C GLU A 37 9.89 -1.54 8.18
N SER A 38 10.83 -2.41 7.77
CA SER A 38 12.13 -2.52 8.43
C SER A 38 13.06 -1.34 8.16
N GLU A 39 12.91 -0.68 7.01
CA GLU A 39 13.68 0.49 6.59
C GLU A 39 13.04 1.80 7.09
N ASN A 40 11.75 1.78 7.44
CA ASN A 40 11.01 2.94 7.91
C ASN A 40 11.19 3.14 9.42
N HIS A 41 11.83 4.25 9.78
CA HIS A 41 11.98 4.70 11.17
C HIS A 41 10.95 5.77 11.57
N ASP A 42 10.06 6.14 10.65
CA ASP A 42 9.08 7.20 10.84
C ASP A 42 7.71 6.65 11.26
N SER A 43 7.29 6.94 12.48
CA SER A 43 5.98 6.51 13.01
C SER A 43 4.79 7.14 12.31
N GLU A 44 5.00 8.25 11.60
CA GLU A 44 3.95 8.95 10.85
C GLU A 44 3.76 8.37 9.45
N VAL A 45 4.64 7.47 9.00
CA VAL A 45 4.49 6.76 7.74
C VAL A 45 3.90 5.38 7.99
N GLU A 46 2.71 5.13 7.44
CA GLU A 46 2.08 3.82 7.44
C GLU A 46 2.37 3.09 6.13
N ILE A 47 2.75 1.82 6.22
CA ILE A 47 3.01 0.97 5.05
C ILE A 47 2.07 -0.23 5.14
N VAL A 48 1.20 -0.40 4.16
CA VAL A 48 0.20 -1.48 4.15
C VAL A 48 0.19 -2.23 2.83
N SER A 49 -0.15 -3.53 2.90
CA SER A 49 -0.36 -4.36 1.72
C SER A 49 -1.84 -4.73 1.60
N LEU A 50 -2.45 -4.43 0.45
CA LEU A 50 -3.86 -4.68 0.16
C LEU A 50 -3.97 -5.66 -1.01
N VAL A 51 -4.85 -6.66 -0.89
CA VAL A 51 -5.18 -7.56 -1.99
C VAL A 51 -6.53 -7.16 -2.55
N SER A 52 -6.61 -6.95 -3.86
CA SER A 52 -7.85 -6.52 -4.50
C SER A 52 -7.89 -6.86 -5.99
N ASP A 53 -9.07 -6.75 -6.56
CA ASP A 53 -9.32 -6.88 -7.99
C ASP A 53 -8.76 -5.70 -8.80
N SER A 54 -8.71 -4.49 -8.24
CA SER A 54 -8.32 -3.27 -8.95
C SER A 54 -7.90 -2.13 -8.02
N LEU A 55 -7.17 -1.15 -8.58
CA LEU A 55 -6.80 0.09 -7.87
C LEU A 55 -8.04 0.89 -7.43
N GLU A 56 -9.06 0.96 -8.28
CA GLU A 56 -10.30 1.68 -7.96
C GLU A 56 -11.07 1.03 -6.81
N SER A 57 -11.01 -0.31 -6.69
CA SER A 57 -11.58 -1.05 -5.57
C SER A 57 -10.88 -0.71 -4.24
N ILE A 58 -9.54 -0.61 -4.22
CA ILE A 58 -8.82 -0.20 -2.99
C ILE A 58 -9.03 1.28 -2.64
N LYS A 59 -9.15 2.17 -3.63
CA LYS A 59 -9.48 3.59 -3.39
C LYS A 59 -10.84 3.75 -2.71
N ARG A 60 -11.82 2.93 -3.10
CA ARG A 60 -13.16 2.95 -2.49
C ARG A 60 -13.19 2.31 -1.09
N THR A 61 -12.57 1.16 -0.91
CA THR A 61 -12.65 0.38 0.33
C THR A 61 -11.69 0.86 1.42
N HIS A 62 -10.59 1.48 1.04
CA HIS A 62 -9.54 1.97 1.93
C HIS A 62 -9.26 3.46 1.69
N SER A 63 -10.32 4.24 1.46
CA SER A 63 -10.28 5.66 1.07
C SER A 63 -9.44 6.55 1.96
N ARG A 64 -9.22 6.17 3.23
CA ARG A 64 -8.32 6.86 4.16
C ARG A 64 -6.93 7.08 3.56
N TYR A 65 -6.39 6.09 2.86
CA TYR A 65 -5.06 6.17 2.26
C TYR A 65 -5.03 7.01 0.98
N PHE A 66 -6.18 7.46 0.48
CA PHE A 66 -6.30 8.15 -0.81
C PHE A 66 -6.98 9.51 -0.69
N ALA A 67 -7.17 10.02 0.53
CA ALA A 67 -7.88 11.27 0.76
C ALA A 67 -7.19 12.49 0.13
N ASN A 68 -5.86 12.48 0.04
CA ASN A 68 -5.03 13.54 -0.57
C ASN A 68 -4.05 12.98 -1.63
N ALA A 69 -4.40 11.88 -2.28
CA ALA A 69 -3.59 11.26 -3.33
C ALA A 69 -3.78 11.91 -4.71
#